data_AF-A0ABD1SC08-F1
#
_entry.id   AF-A0ABD1SC08-F1
#
_cell.length_a   1.000
_cell.length_b   1.000
_cell.length_c   1.000
_cell.angle_alpha   90.00
_cell.angle_beta   90.00
_cell.angle_gamma   90.00
#
_symmetry.space_group_name_H-M   'P 1'
#
loop_
_entity.id
_entity.type
_entity.pdbx_description
1 polymer ?
#
loop_
_entity_poly.entity_id
_entity_poly.type
_entity_poly.pdbx_seq_one_letter_code
_entity_poly.pdbx_strand_id
1 'polypeptide(L)'
;MAGVIQKFLIASMFMCAVPIAILYGFNHKLFPGTIQLSPHSVTLLSGFLAVISVNVVIVFYIYMAMKEPASKHEPDLIFVADAKASIRQSESNEADLPSNHGKQE
;
A
#
# COMPACT_ATOMS: atom_id res chain seq x y z
N MET A 1 4.99 -0.67 -11.44
CA MET A 1 4.89 -2.12 -11.19
C MET A 1 6.12 -2.73 -10.52
N ALA A 2 7.36 -2.36 -10.87
CA ALA A 2 8.55 -2.99 -10.27
C ALA A 2 8.61 -2.88 -8.72
N GLY A 3 8.23 -1.74 -8.14
CA GLY A 3 8.24 -1.53 -6.69
C GLY A 3 7.23 -2.39 -5.91
N VAL A 4 6.01 -2.59 -6.44
CA VAL A 4 4.99 -3.48 -5.84
C VAL A 4 5.42 -4.94 -5.91
N ILE A 5 5.99 -5.37 -7.05
CA ILE A 5 6.47 -6.75 -7.24
C ILE A 5 7.62 -7.04 -6.27
N GLN A 6 8.55 -6.11 -6.08
CA GLN A 6 9.66 -6.27 -5.15
C GLN A 6 9.18 -6.42 -3.69
N LYS A 7 8.24 -5.57 -3.24
CA LYS A 7 7.67 -5.64 -1.88
C LYS A 7 6.90 -6.94 -1.67
N PHE A 8 6.15 -7.39 -2.67
CA PHE A 8 5.46 -8.67 -2.65
C PHE A 8 6.42 -9.84 -2.53
N LEU A 9 7.50 -9.86 -3.32
CA LEU A 9 8.51 -10.92 -3.27
C LEU A 9 9.22 -10.96 -1.92
N ILE A 10 9.63 -9.81 -1.37
CA ILE A 10 10.26 -9.74 -0.03
C ILE A 10 9.30 -10.26 1.04
N ALA A 11 8.03 -9.84 1.01
CA ALA A 11 7.05 -10.25 2.00
C ALA A 11 6.72 -11.74 1.88
N SER A 12 6.60 -12.26 0.66
CA SER A 12 6.40 -13.68 0.39
C SER A 12 7.57 -14.53 0.92
N MET A 13 8.80 -14.07 0.70
CA MET A 13 10.00 -14.74 1.21
C MET A 13 10.02 -14.76 2.74
N PHE A 14 9.67 -13.65 3.40
CA PHE A 14 9.56 -13.57 4.86
C PHE A 14 8.43 -14.43 5.42
N MET A 15 7.27 -14.45 4.76
CA MET A 15 6.12 -15.26 5.16
C MET A 15 6.45 -16.76 5.15
N CYS A 16 7.27 -17.19 4.19
CA CYS A 16 7.73 -18.57 4.11
C CYS A 16 8.91 -18.85 5.08
N ALA A 17 9.92 -17.99 5.09
CA ALA A 17 11.17 -18.25 5.81
C ALA A 17 11.04 -18.13 7.33
N VAL A 18 10.28 -17.18 7.85
CA VAL A 18 10.25 -16.91 9.30
C VAL A 18 9.60 -18.04 10.10
N PRO A 19 8.44 -18.61 9.72
CA PRO A 19 7.85 -19.74 10.46
C PRO A 19 8.76 -20.98 10.44
N ILE A 20 9.40 -21.24 9.29
CA ILE A 20 10.37 -22.34 9.14
C ILE A 20 11.59 -22.11 10.04
N ALA A 21 12.12 -20.89 10.08
CA ALA A 21 13.26 -20.53 10.93
C ALA A 21 12.93 -20.66 12.43
N ILE A 22 11.72 -20.26 12.84
CA ILE A 22 11.25 -20.44 14.23
C ILE A 22 11.23 -21.94 14.56
N LEU A 23 10.60 -22.76 13.72
CA LEU A 23 10.52 -24.20 13.95
C LEU A 23 11.91 -24.85 13.99
N TYR A 24 12.79 -24.47 13.06
CA TYR A 24 14.16 -24.94 12.98
C TYR A 24 14.97 -24.59 14.24
N GLY A 25 14.82 -23.36 14.74
CA GLY A 25 15.53 -22.88 15.93
C GLY A 25 15.09 -23.59 17.21
N PHE A 26 13.80 -23.91 17.34
CA PHE A 26 13.32 -24.75 18.45
C PHE A 26 13.81 -26.20 18.33
N ASN A 27 13.84 -26.76 17.12
CA ASN A 27 14.32 -28.12 16.88
C ASN A 27 15.82 -28.27 17.20
N HIS A 28 16.64 -27.27 16.82
CA HIS A 28 18.09 -27.25 17.07
C HIS A 28 18.47 -26.66 18.43
N LYS A 29 17.50 -26.43 19.33
CA LYS A 29 17.74 -25.92 20.69
C LYS A 29 18.56 -24.61 20.70
N LEU A 30 18.36 -23.74 19.69
CA LEU A 30 19.09 -22.48 19.55
C LEU A 30 18.72 -21.44 20.61
N PHE A 31 17.62 -21.65 21.34
CA PHE A 31 17.17 -20.77 22.41
C PHE A 31 17.64 -21.31 23.77
N PRO A 32 18.68 -20.72 24.39
CA PRO A 32 19.16 -21.14 25.71
C PRO A 32 18.07 -20.83 26.75
N GLY A 33 17.27 -21.84 27.10
CA GLY A 33 16.11 -21.72 27.99
C GLY A 33 14.98 -22.68 27.61
N THR A 34 14.85 -23.04 26.33
CA THR A 34 13.85 -24.02 25.87
C THR A 34 14.29 -25.47 26.07
N ILE A 35 15.57 -25.68 26.36
CA ILE A 35 16.20 -27.00 26.58
C ILE A 35 15.70 -27.69 27.86
N GLN A 36 15.28 -26.91 28.86
CA GLN A 36 14.74 -27.42 30.12
C GLN A 36 13.22 -27.68 30.07
N LEU A 37 12.55 -27.25 29.00
CA LEU A 37 11.11 -27.46 28.84
C LEU A 37 10.80 -28.88 28.36
N SER A 38 9.66 -29.40 28.80
CA SER A 38 9.12 -30.65 28.27
C SER A 38 8.95 -30.57 26.74
N PRO A 39 9.22 -31.65 25.99
CA PRO A 39 9.03 -31.69 24.53
C PRO A 39 7.63 -31.24 24.07
N HIS A 40 6.61 -31.50 24.89
CA HIS A 40 5.24 -31.04 24.64
C HIS A 40 5.11 -29.52 24.72
N SER A 41 5.70 -28.90 25.75
CA SER A 41 5.68 -27.44 25.92
C SER A 41 6.45 -26.73 24.82
N VAL A 42 7.56 -27.30 24.35
CA VAL A 42 8.35 -26.76 23.23
C VAL A 42 7.55 -26.77 21.93
N THR A 43 6.84 -27.88 21.64
CA THR A 43 5.98 -27.98 20.46
C THR A 43 4.84 -26.97 20.49
N LEU A 44 4.16 -26.83 21.64
CA LEU A 44 3.08 -25.86 21.80
C LEU A 44 3.59 -24.41 21.66
N LEU A 45 4.72 -24.09 22.31
CA LEU A 45 5.30 -22.76 22.27
C LEU A 45 5.78 -22.39 20.85
N SER A 46 6.49 -23.29 20.18
CA SER A 46 6.97 -23.07 18.82
C SER A 46 5.83 -22.92 17.81
N GLY A 47 4.78 -23.75 17.92
CA GLY A 47 3.59 -23.63 17.08
C GLY A 47 2.86 -22.31 17.30
N PHE A 48 2.66 -21.92 18.57
CA PHE A 48 2.04 -20.64 18.92
C PHE A 48 2.86 -19.44 18.39
N LEU A 49 4.19 -19.49 18.54
CA LEU A 49 5.09 -18.44 18.07
C LEU A 49 5.12 -18.37 16.54
N ALA A 50 5.05 -19.50 15.85
CA ALA A 50 4.96 -19.56 14.39
C ALA A 50 3.66 -18.90 13.88
N VAL A 51 2.52 -19.14 14.54
CA VAL A 51 1.24 -18.49 14.19
C VAL A 51 1.29 -16.98 14.41
N ILE A 52 1.81 -16.53 15.57
CA ILE A 52 2.01 -15.09 15.84
C ILE A 52 2.92 -14.47 14.76
N SER A 53 4.00 -15.16 14.41
CA SER A 53 4.95 -14.66 13.42
C SER A 53 4.29 -14.41 12.06
N VAL A 54 3.45 -15.34 11.59
CA VAL A 54 2.72 -15.16 10.32
C VAL A 54 1.81 -13.93 10.40
N ASN A 55 1.09 -13.76 11.52
CA ASN A 55 0.20 -12.62 11.71
C ASN A 55 0.95 -11.28 11.69
N VAL A 56 2.13 -11.20 12.33
CA VAL A 56 2.96 -9.98 12.30
C VAL A 56 3.45 -9.67 10.89
N VAL A 57 3.91 -10.67 10.13
CA VAL A 57 4.35 -10.50 8.74
C VAL A 57 3.20 -10.01 7.85
N ILE A 58 2.00 -10.55 8.02
CA ILE A 58 0.80 -10.12 7.29
C ILE A 58 0.45 -8.65 7.62
N VAL A 59 0.42 -8.28 8.91
CA VAL A 59 0.13 -6.90 9.32
C VAL A 59 1.17 -5.94 8.76
N PHE A 60 2.45 -6.31 8.79
CA PHE A 60 3.53 -5.51 8.22
C PHE A 60 3.37 -5.35 6.70
N TYR A 61 3.01 -6.42 6.00
CA TYR A 61 2.75 -6.39 4.56
C TYR A 61 1.59 -5.45 4.21
N ILE A 62 0.47 -5.56 4.93
CA ILE A 62 -0.70 -4.69 4.74
C ILE A 62 -0.33 -3.23 5.01
N TYR A 63 0.42 -2.97 6.08
CA TYR A 63 0.91 -1.62 6.37
C TYR A 63 1.81 -1.07 5.24
N MET A 64 2.73 -1.88 4.72
CA MET A 64 3.58 -1.50 3.59
C MET A 64 2.78 -1.26 2.31
N ALA A 65 1.71 -2.01 2.09
CA ALA A 65 0.79 -1.83 0.96
C ALA A 65 -0.03 -0.54 1.12
N MET A 66 -0.50 -0.23 2.33
CA MET A 66 -1.21 1.03 2.62
C MET A 66 -0.31 2.26 2.52
N LYS A 67 0.99 2.11 2.79
CA LYS A 67 1.96 3.22 2.76
C LYS A 67 2.50 3.51 1.36
N GLU A 68 2.05 2.78 0.35
CA GLU A 68 2.36 3.11 -1.03
C GLU A 68 1.64 4.42 -1.39
N PRO A 69 2.36 5.45 -1.88
CA PRO A 69 1.72 6.72 -2.16
C PRO A 69 0.68 6.46 -3.24
N ALA A 70 -0.59 6.76 -2.93
CA ALA A 70 -1.55 7.10 -3.95
C ALA A 70 -0.87 8.19 -4.76
N SER A 71 -0.27 7.81 -5.89
CA SER A 71 0.29 8.75 -6.84
C SER A 71 -0.85 9.71 -7.08
N LYS A 72 -0.73 10.92 -6.54
CA LYS A 72 -1.58 12.03 -6.95
C LYS A 72 -1.40 12.02 -8.45
N HIS A 73 -2.43 11.60 -9.16
CA HIS A 73 -2.49 11.76 -10.59
C HIS A 73 -2.43 13.27 -10.75
N GLU A 74 -1.23 13.80 -11.02
CA GLU A 74 -1.10 15.21 -11.34
C GLU A 74 -2.04 15.41 -12.52
N PRO A 75 -3.06 16.28 -12.39
CA PRO A 75 -3.97 16.52 -13.48
C PRO A 75 -3.12 16.96 -14.67
N ASP A 76 -3.37 16.34 -15.82
CA ASP A 76 -2.60 16.56 -17.03
C ASP A 76 -2.43 18.07 -17.24
N LEU A 77 -1.19 18.54 -17.21
CA LEU A 77 -0.86 19.98 -17.24
C LEU A 77 -1.48 20.64 -18.48
N ILE A 78 -1.64 19.86 -19.56
CA ILE A 78 -2.32 20.26 -20.79
C ILE A 78 -3.81 20.49 -20.54
N PHE A 79 -4.49 19.58 -19.82
CA PHE A 79 -5.92 19.71 -19.48
C PHE A 79 -6.19 20.90 -18.56
N VAL A 80 -5.30 21.16 -17.59
CA VAL A 80 -5.44 22.34 -16.70
C VAL A 80 -5.23 23.64 -17.49
N ALA A 81 -4.26 23.67 -18.40
CA ALA A 81 -4.03 24.83 -19.26
C ALA A 81 -5.20 25.08 -20.21
N ASP A 82 -5.75 24.02 -20.81
CA ASP A 82 -6.86 24.11 -21.75
C ASP A 82 -8.18 24.49 -21.07
N ALA A 83 -8.48 23.92 -19.90
CA ALA A 83 -9.63 24.33 -19.09
C ALA A 83 -9.54 25.80 -18.65
N LYS A 84 -8.33 26.26 -18.28
CA LYS A 84 -8.11 27.66 -17.90
C LYS A 84 -8.21 28.60 -19.11
N ALA A 85 -7.83 28.16 -20.30
CA ALA A 85 -8.00 28.92 -21.54
C ALA A 85 -9.48 28.99 -21.95
N SER A 86 -10.22 27.88 -21.81
CA SER A 86 -11.66 27.81 -22.07
C SER A 86 -12.48 28.76 -21.17
N ILE A 87 -12.17 28.81 -19.87
CA ILE A 87 -12.82 29.75 -18.93
C ILE A 87 -12.58 31.20 -19.36
N ARG A 88 -11.35 31.54 -19.78
CA ARG A 88 -11.01 32.90 -20.24
C ARG A 88 -11.71 33.27 -21.55
N GLN A 89 -11.90 32.32 -22.47
CA GLN A 89 -12.68 32.55 -23.69
C GLN A 89 -14.17 32.74 -23.40
N SER A 90 -14.71 32.04 -22.39
CA SER A 90 -16.09 32.23 -21.93
C SER A 90 -16.28 33.63 -21.35
N GLU A 91 -15.36 34.10 -20.49
CA GLU A 91 -15.42 35.46 -19.93
C GLU A 91 -15.29 36.55 -20.99
N SER A 92 -14.45 36.35 -22.02
CA SER A 92 -14.35 37.33 -23.13
C SER A 92 -15.58 37.34 -24.02
N ASN A 93 -16.22 36.19 -24.27
CA ASN A 93 -17.46 36.13 -25.04
C ASN A 93 -18.67 36.70 -24.29
N GLU A 94 -18.66 36.68 -22.96
CA GLU A 94 -19.72 37.27 -22.14
C GLU A 94 -19.59 38.80 -22.04
N ALA A 95 -18.37 39.34 -22.23
CA ALA A 95 -18.12 40.78 -22.34
C ALA A 95 -18.50 41.38 -23.71
N ASP A 96 -18.67 40.54 -24.75
CA ASP A 96 -18.98 40.94 -26.14
C ASP A 96 -20.40 40.53 -26.58
N LEU A 97 -21.36 40.39 -25.65
CA LEU A 97 -22.78 40.28 -26.01
C LEU A 97 -23.40 41.68 -26.18
N PRO A 98 -23.69 42.16 -27.41
CA PRO A 98 -24.55 43.32 -27.57
C PRO A 98 -25.96 42.95 -27.10
N SER A 99 -26.48 43.72 -26.14
CA SER A 99 -27.87 43.68 -25.73
C SER A 99 -28.76 44.10 -26.90
N ASN A 100 -29.16 43.16 -27.76
CA ASN A 100 -30.19 43.43 -28.76
C ASN A 100 -31.57 43.16 -28.16
N HIS A 101 -32.02 44.09 -27.33
CA HIS A 101 -33.42 44.19 -26.93
C HIS A 101 -34.21 44.71 -28.14
N GLY A 102 -35.08 43.86 -28.68
CA GLY A 102 -35.77 44.08 -29.93
C GLY A 102 -36.65 45.34 -30.00
N LYS A 103 -36.76 45.86 -31.23
CA LYS A 103 -37.92 46.57 -31.78
C LYS A 103 -37.68 46.90 -33.26
N GLN A 104 -38.64 46.53 -34.11
CA GLN A 104 -39.17 47.22 -35.29
C GLN A 104 -39.91 46.15 -36.13
N GLU A 105 -41.25 46.14 -36.14
CA GLU A 105 -42.13 46.98 -36.98
C GLU A 105 -41.96 46.68 -38.48
#